data_AF-A0A7J9N4U7-F1
#
_entry.id   AF-A0A7J9N4U7-F1
#
_cell.length_a   1.000
_cell.length_b   1.000
_cell.length_c   1.000
_cell.angle_alpha   90.00
_cell.angle_beta   90.00
_cell.angle_gamma   90.00
#
_symmetry.space_group_name_H-M   'P 1'
#
loop_
_entity.id
_entity.type
_entity.pdbx_description
1 polymer ?
#
loop_
_entity_poly.entity_id
_entity_poly.type
_entity_poly.pdbx_seq_one_letter_code
_entity_poly.pdbx_strand_id
1 'polypeptide(L)'
;MKKSPKMWTRAFLRTTCKSNIVDNNMCETFNSSIVEVRFKSIIRMLEDIRTKMMTVIVQKIKLCNGWKENYGPLVKAKFDANKKDYVRWQLICNGENGCELRK
;
A
#
# COMPACT_ATOMS: atom_id res chain seq x y z
N MET A 1 -22.79 -17.52 -9.15
CA MET A 1 -21.37 -17.78 -8.80
C MET A 1 -21.21 -17.63 -7.27
N LYS A 2 -21.02 -18.73 -6.53
CA LYS A 2 -20.97 -18.73 -5.06
C LYS A 2 -19.58 -18.22 -4.61
N LYS A 3 -19.49 -17.08 -3.95
CA LYS A 3 -18.20 -16.56 -3.46
C LYS A 3 -17.83 -17.22 -2.13
N SER A 4 -16.57 -17.63 -1.98
CA SER A 4 -16.06 -18.27 -0.76
C SER A 4 -16.22 -17.35 0.46
N PRO A 5 -16.75 -17.84 1.61
CA PRO A 5 -16.90 -17.04 2.83
C PRO A 5 -15.59 -16.43 3.32
N LYS A 6 -14.45 -17.10 3.07
CA LYS A 6 -13.11 -16.60 3.44
C LYS A 6 -12.75 -15.27 2.78
N MET A 7 -13.39 -14.91 1.68
CA MET A 7 -13.09 -13.71 0.91
C MET A 7 -13.90 -12.47 1.35
N TRP A 8 -14.98 -12.65 2.13
CA TRP A 8 -15.94 -11.57 2.45
C TRP A 8 -16.30 -11.49 3.93
N THR A 9 -16.08 -12.55 4.70
CA THR A 9 -16.42 -12.57 6.13
C THR A 9 -15.30 -11.95 6.96
N ARG A 10 -15.65 -10.98 7.81
CA ARG A 10 -14.73 -10.24 8.69
C ARG A 10 -13.83 -11.16 9.55
N ALA A 11 -14.33 -12.33 9.94
CA ALA A 11 -13.59 -13.33 10.72
C ALA A 11 -12.31 -13.84 10.03
N PHE A 12 -12.18 -13.69 8.71
CA PHE A 12 -10.99 -14.12 7.95
C PHE A 12 -10.08 -12.96 7.53
N LEU A 13 -10.41 -11.71 7.91
CA LEU A 13 -9.51 -10.57 7.71
C LEU A 13 -8.40 -10.61 8.76
N ARG A 14 -7.15 -10.31 8.37
CA ARG A 14 -6.05 -10.18 9.32
C ARG A 14 -6.32 -8.98 10.24
N THR A 15 -6.14 -9.16 11.53
CA THR A 15 -6.31 -8.11 12.56
C THR A 15 -5.05 -7.28 12.77
N THR A 16 -3.91 -7.72 12.21
CA THR A 16 -2.63 -7.05 12.35
C THR A 16 -2.40 -6.04 11.23
N CYS A 17 -2.33 -4.76 11.59
CA CYS A 17 -1.85 -3.68 10.73
C CYS A 17 -0.39 -3.96 10.38
N LYS A 18 -0.04 -4.00 9.09
CA LYS A 18 1.35 -4.13 8.65
C LYS A 18 2.10 -2.78 8.63
N SER A 19 1.37 -1.68 8.47
CA SER A 19 1.92 -0.32 8.49
C SER A 19 0.79 0.69 8.62
N ASN A 20 0.90 1.59 9.60
CA ASN A 20 -0.06 2.69 9.81
C ASN A 20 -0.24 3.55 8.55
N ILE A 21 0.84 3.70 7.76
CA ILE A 21 0.83 4.45 6.50
C ILE A 21 -0.11 3.79 5.48
N VAL A 22 -0.16 2.47 5.43
CA VAL A 22 -1.02 1.73 4.50
C VAL A 22 -2.48 1.87 4.91
N ASP A 23 -2.77 1.73 6.20
CA ASP A 23 -4.14 1.82 6.72
C ASP A 23 -4.69 3.25 6.59
N ASN A 24 -3.88 4.28 6.89
CA ASN A 24 -4.29 5.67 6.73
C ASN A 24 -4.63 6.00 5.27
N ASN A 25 -3.79 5.58 4.31
CA ASN A 25 -4.06 5.80 2.89
C ASN A 25 -5.35 5.10 2.42
N MET A 26 -5.64 3.92 2.95
CA MET A 26 -6.89 3.20 2.65
C MET A 26 -8.11 3.94 3.21
N CYS A 27 -8.01 4.44 4.45
CA CYS A 27 -9.05 5.26 5.07
C CYS A 27 -9.28 6.57 4.30
N GLU A 28 -8.22 7.29 3.92
CA GLU A 28 -8.32 8.52 3.13
C GLU A 28 -8.99 8.28 1.77
N THR A 29 -8.61 7.21 1.08
CA THR A 29 -9.21 6.81 -0.20
C THR A 29 -10.70 6.49 -0.04
N PHE A 30 -11.07 5.79 1.04
CA PHE A 30 -12.45 5.47 1.36
C PHE A 30 -13.28 6.72 1.68
N ASN A 31 -12.75 7.60 2.54
CA ASN A 31 -13.41 8.84 2.94
C ASN A 31 -13.67 9.74 1.73
N SER A 32 -12.69 9.90 0.84
CA SER A 32 -12.86 10.63 -0.43
C SER A 32 -13.97 10.01 -1.29
N SER A 33 -14.07 8.69 -1.34
CA SER A 33 -15.09 7.99 -2.12
C SER A 33 -16.52 8.21 -1.60
N ILE A 34 -16.71 8.46 -0.29
CA ILE A 34 -18.02 8.72 0.31
C ILE A 34 -18.54 10.13 -0.03
N VAL A 35 -17.64 11.12 -0.05
CA VAL A 35 -18.02 12.53 -0.26
C VAL A 35 -18.79 12.73 -1.57
N GLU A 36 -18.38 12.04 -2.63
CA GLU A 36 -18.97 12.12 -3.97
C GLU A 36 -20.29 11.36 -4.15
N VAL A 37 -20.69 10.51 -3.20
CA VAL A 37 -21.84 9.59 -3.38
C VAL A 37 -22.91 9.76 -2.31
N ARG A 38 -22.65 10.54 -1.26
CA ARG A 38 -23.56 10.75 -0.12
C ARG A 38 -24.90 11.41 -0.45
N PHE A 39 -25.02 12.06 -1.61
CA PHE A 39 -26.28 12.68 -2.07
C PHE A 39 -27.21 11.69 -2.78
N LYS A 40 -26.77 10.43 -2.97
CA LYS A 40 -27.56 9.37 -3.62
C LYS A 40 -28.40 8.63 -2.58
N SER A 41 -29.40 7.88 -3.03
CA SER A 41 -30.14 6.97 -2.15
C SER A 41 -29.20 5.96 -1.50
N ILE A 42 -29.52 5.49 -0.29
CA ILE A 42 -28.64 4.62 0.51
C ILE A 42 -28.19 3.39 -0.29
N ILE A 43 -29.11 2.74 -1.01
CA ILE A 43 -28.80 1.57 -1.83
C ILE A 43 -27.76 1.94 -2.91
N ARG A 44 -28.01 3.03 -3.65
CA ARG A 44 -27.13 3.45 -4.75
C ARG A 44 -25.77 3.90 -4.25
N MET A 45 -25.73 4.63 -3.12
CA MET A 45 -24.52 5.05 -2.46
C MET A 45 -23.63 3.85 -2.09
N LEU A 46 -24.22 2.82 -1.48
CA LEU A 46 -23.49 1.60 -1.08
C LEU A 46 -23.00 0.80 -2.29
N GLU A 47 -23.79 0.71 -3.36
CA GLU A 47 -23.38 0.07 -4.61
C GLU A 47 -22.18 0.77 -5.25
N ASP A 48 -22.20 2.10 -5.31
CA ASP A 48 -21.13 2.91 -5.89
C ASP A 48 -19.84 2.80 -5.07
N ILE A 49 -19.92 2.89 -3.73
CA ILE A 49 -18.78 2.69 -2.82
C ILE A 49 -18.19 1.30 -3.05
N ARG A 50 -19.02 0.25 -3.04
CA ARG A 50 -18.57 -1.13 -3.22
C ARG A 50 -17.84 -1.30 -4.56
N THR A 51 -18.43 -0.79 -5.64
CA THR A 51 -17.89 -0.93 -7.00
C THR A 51 -16.57 -0.17 -7.15
N LYS A 52 -16.48 1.05 -6.61
CA LYS A 52 -15.25 1.86 -6.62
C LYS A 52 -14.12 1.17 -5.85
N MET A 53 -14.40 0.68 -4.64
CA MET A 53 -13.40 -0.03 -3.83
C MET A 53 -12.93 -1.33 -4.49
N MET A 54 -13.84 -2.12 -5.07
CA MET A 54 -13.46 -3.33 -5.82
C MET A 54 -12.54 -3.00 -7.00
N THR A 55 -12.87 -1.98 -7.79
CA THR A 55 -12.06 -1.54 -8.93
C THR A 55 -10.67 -1.09 -8.49
N VAL A 56 -10.57 -0.27 -7.44
CA VAL A 56 -9.28 0.21 -6.91
C VAL A 56 -8.42 -0.96 -6.42
N ILE A 57 -9.00 -1.91 -5.67
CA ILE A 57 -8.26 -3.08 -5.17
C ILE A 57 -7.69 -3.90 -6.34
N VAL A 58 -8.48 -4.18 -7.37
CA VAL A 58 -8.02 -4.94 -8.54
C VAL A 58 -6.90 -4.20 -9.27
N GLN A 59 -7.02 -2.88 -9.46
CA GLN A 59 -5.98 -2.06 -10.08
C GLN A 59 -4.68 -2.08 -9.26
N LYS A 60 -4.76 -1.92 -7.94
CA LYS A 60 -3.59 -1.96 -7.05
C LYS A 60 -2.92 -3.34 -7.06
N ILE A 61 -3.68 -4.42 -7.02
CA ILE A 61 -3.13 -5.79 -7.12
C ILE A 61 -2.41 -5.98 -8.45
N LYS A 62 -3.02 -5.60 -9.58
CA LYS A 62 -2.36 -5.69 -10.90
C LYS A 62 -1.06 -4.90 -10.94
N LEU A 63 -1.06 -3.69 -10.38
CA LEU A 63 0.12 -2.84 -10.29
C LEU A 63 1.21 -3.50 -9.44
N CYS A 64 0.87 -4.04 -8.26
CA CYS A 64 1.82 -4.75 -7.39
C CYS A 64 2.39 -6.01 -8.05
N ASN A 65 1.55 -6.78 -8.75
CA ASN A 65 2.00 -7.98 -9.47
C ASN A 65 2.93 -7.66 -10.64
N GLY A 66 2.89 -6.43 -11.16
CA GLY A 66 3.81 -5.94 -12.18
C GLY A 66 5.13 -5.41 -11.63
N TRP A 67 5.34 -5.42 -10.31
CA TRP A 67 6.60 -4.96 -9.72
C TRP A 67 7.70 -5.99 -9.95
N LYS A 68 8.87 -5.50 -10.39
CA LYS A 68 10.06 -6.34 -10.59
C LYS A 68 10.77 -6.67 -9.27
N GLU A 69 10.62 -5.79 -8.29
CA GLU A 69 11.28 -5.87 -6.98
C GLU A 69 10.24 -6.16 -5.89
N ASN A 70 10.72 -6.51 -4.70
CA ASN A 70 9.87 -6.70 -3.52
C ASN A 70 9.26 -5.40 -2.95
N TYR A 71 9.55 -4.24 -3.57
CA TYR A 71 9.12 -2.92 -3.13
C TYR A 71 8.62 -2.08 -4.29
N GLY A 72 7.78 -1.09 -3.97
CA GLY A 72 7.12 -0.26 -4.97
C GLY A 72 8.08 0.69 -5.70
N PRO A 73 7.70 1.12 -6.92
CA PRO A 73 8.55 1.97 -7.76
C PRO A 73 8.90 3.32 -7.10
N LEU A 74 7.99 3.88 -6.28
CA LEU A 74 8.26 5.11 -5.54
C LEU A 74 9.32 4.92 -4.44
N VAL A 75 9.30 3.77 -3.76
CA VAL A 75 10.32 3.42 -2.77
C VAL A 75 11.66 3.23 -3.47
N LYS A 76 11.66 2.52 -4.62
CA LYS A 76 12.86 2.37 -5.46
C LYS A 76 13.42 3.72 -5.89
N ALA A 77 12.59 4.61 -6.42
CA ALA A 77 13.02 5.93 -6.86
C ALA A 77 13.63 6.77 -5.72
N LYS A 78 13.02 6.75 -4.52
CA LYS A 78 13.59 7.42 -3.34
C LYS A 78 14.91 6.79 -2.92
N PHE A 79 14.99 5.46 -2.92
CA PHE A 79 16.23 4.76 -2.59
C PHE A 79 17.35 5.08 -3.59
N ASP A 80 17.05 5.06 -4.89
CA ASP A 80 18.01 5.37 -5.95
C ASP A 80 18.47 6.84 -5.90
N ALA A 81 17.59 7.77 -5.53
CA ALA A 81 17.97 9.15 -5.27
C ALA A 81 18.95 9.25 -4.08
N ASN A 82 18.61 8.63 -2.95
CA ASN A 82 19.47 8.61 -1.76
C ASN A 82 20.82 7.91 -2.03
N LYS A 83 20.84 6.90 -2.89
CA LYS A 83 22.07 6.18 -3.28
C LYS A 83 23.08 7.10 -3.97
N LYS A 84 22.62 8.09 -4.75
CA LYS A 84 23.50 9.07 -5.39
C LYS A 84 24.20 9.95 -4.35
N ASP A 85 23.53 10.29 -3.27
CA ASP A 85 24.10 11.07 -2.16
C ASP A 85 25.08 10.23 -1.32
N TYR A 86 24.86 8.92 -1.26
CA TYR A 86 25.71 7.95 -0.56
C TYR A 86 27.08 7.73 -1.19
N VAL A 87 27.31 8.14 -2.44
CA VAL A 87 28.62 7.98 -3.10
C VAL A 87 29.75 8.70 -2.33
N ARG A 88 29.41 9.72 -1.53
CA ARG A 88 30.37 10.42 -0.66
C ARG A 88 30.60 9.74 0.69
N TRP A 89 29.78 8.76 1.04
CA TRP A 89 29.86 8.08 2.33
C TRP A 89 30.65 6.78 2.18
N GLN A 90 31.73 6.66 2.93
CA GLN A 90 32.49 5.42 3.07
C GLN A 90 31.86 4.56 4.15
N LEU A 91 31.55 3.32 3.79
CA LEU A 91 31.19 2.27 4.73
C LEU A 91 32.49 1.64 5.24
N ILE A 92 32.80 1.85 6.51
CA ILE A 92 33.93 1.21 7.19
C ILE A 92 33.36 0.03 7.98
N CYS A 93 33.67 -1.18 7.53
CA CYS A 93 33.21 -2.41 8.17
C CYS A 93 34.25 -2.87 9.20
N ASN A 94 33.81 -3.28 10.39
CA ASN A 94 34.71 -3.75 11.45
C ASN A 94 35.06 -5.25 11.35
N GLY A 95 34.56 -5.94 10.32
CA GLY A 95 34.78 -7.38 10.10
C GLY A 95 33.82 -8.31 10.85
N GLU A 96 32.94 -7.77 11.71
CA GLU A 96 31.85 -8.49 12.35
C GLU A 96 30.48 -7.98 11.82
N ASN A 97 29.54 -7.69 12.71
CA ASN A 97 28.21 -7.15 12.36
C ASN A 97 28.13 -5.61 12.47
N GLY A 98 29.27 -4.95 12.69
CA GLY A 98 29.35 -3.50 12.87
C GLY A 98 29.82 -2.80 11.60
N CYS A 99 29.14 -1.71 11.24
CA CYS A 99 29.61 -0.83 10.20
C CYS A 99 29.36 0.62 10.59
N GLU A 100 30.35 1.47 10.30
CA GLU A 100 30.26 2.91 10.50
C GLU A 100 30.21 3.60 9.15
N LEU A 101 29.33 4.60 9.06
CA LEU A 101 29.17 5.44 7.89
C LEU A 101 29.91 6.75 8.11
N ARG A 102 30.96 6.97 7.33
CA ARG A 102 31.77 8.19 7.39
C ARG A 102 31.60 8.99 6.11
N LYS A 103 31.25 10.26 6.22
CA LYS A 103 31.12 11.18 5.08
C LYS A 103 32.46 11.79 4.71
#